data_AF-A4CF72-F1
#
_entry.id   AF-A4CF72-F1
#
_cell.length_a   1.000
_cell.length_b   1.000
_cell.length_c   1.000
_cell.angle_alpha   90.00
_cell.angle_beta   90.00
_cell.angle_gamma   90.00
#
_symmetry.space_group_name_H-M   'P 1'
#
loop_
_entity.id
_entity.type
_entity.pdbx_description
1 polymer ?
#
loop_
_entity_poly.entity_id
_entity_poly.type
_entity_poly.pdbx_seq_one_letter_code
_entity_poly.pdbx_strand_id
1 'polypeptide(L)'
;MKYFLILAACLISNAASALPTFFVGEAMQITKSDLQPITQFYKRENGVDKYAEVAYEVEFPIYGTYGLTEIDVELTGNIYSAWYSSNFGMKVAVFCNNTIVANDTSYGVRYEHASYLVKPQIHVDSYPIPDGCESIKIRMEKQGNLSRMYFTNIMDIDVRLYITNKF
;
A
#
# COMPACT_ATOMS: atom_id res chain seq x y z
N MET A 1 27.08 5.73 43.87
CA MET A 1 26.81 5.84 42.42
C MET A 1 25.77 4.79 41.97
N LYS A 2 24.55 4.80 42.55
CA LYS A 2 23.47 3.84 42.21
C LYS A 2 22.19 4.49 41.69
N TYR A 3 22.12 5.83 41.65
CA TYR A 3 20.92 6.57 41.27
C TYR A 3 20.95 7.11 39.82
N PHE A 4 22.05 6.91 39.08
CA PHE A 4 22.20 7.43 37.72
C PHE A 4 21.69 6.48 36.61
N LEU A 5 21.32 5.23 36.94
CA LEU A 5 20.92 4.22 35.96
C LEU A 5 19.41 4.15 35.69
N ILE A 6 18.59 4.86 36.47
CA ILE A 6 17.11 4.80 36.34
C ILE A 6 16.58 5.87 35.37
N LEU A 7 17.32 6.95 35.11
CA LEU A 7 16.86 8.02 34.21
C LEU A 7 17.01 7.71 32.71
N ALA A 8 17.81 6.71 32.33
CA ALA A 8 18.03 6.35 30.93
C ALA A 8 16.95 5.42 30.35
N ALA A 9 16.09 4.84 31.19
CA ALA A 9 15.06 3.88 30.76
C ALA A 9 13.79 4.54 30.20
N CYS A 10 13.57 5.84 30.43
CA CYS A 10 12.38 6.55 29.95
C CYS A 10 12.53 7.25 28.58
N LEU A 11 13.73 7.21 27.96
CA LEU A 11 13.96 7.85 26.66
C LEU A 11 13.72 6.92 25.46
N ILE A 12 13.25 5.70 25.68
CA ILE A 12 12.76 4.79 24.63
C ILE A 12 11.23 4.88 24.52
N SER A 13 10.67 6.08 24.74
CA SER A 13 9.31 6.37 24.35
C SER A 13 9.22 6.25 22.83
N ASN A 14 8.66 5.13 22.36
CA ASN A 14 8.28 4.88 20.98
C ASN A 14 7.80 6.18 20.34
N ALA A 15 8.53 6.64 19.31
CA ALA A 15 7.96 7.53 18.32
C ALA A 15 6.88 6.73 17.59
N ALA A 16 5.68 6.68 18.18
CA ALA A 16 4.48 6.27 17.46
C ALA A 16 4.27 7.36 16.41
N SER A 17 4.82 7.14 15.22
CA SER A 17 4.46 7.91 14.04
C SER A 17 2.99 7.61 13.80
N ALA A 18 2.10 8.48 14.30
CA ALA A 18 0.70 8.42 13.96
C ALA A 18 0.63 8.57 12.44
N LEU A 19 0.15 7.52 11.76
CA LEU A 19 -0.13 7.62 10.34
C LEU A 19 -1.15 8.76 10.13
N PRO A 20 -1.00 9.56 9.07
CA PRO A 20 -1.91 10.67 8.81
C PRO A 20 -3.34 10.15 8.75
N THR A 21 -4.24 10.92 9.34
CA THR A 21 -5.67 10.67 9.27
C THR A 21 -6.20 11.16 7.93
N PHE A 22 -7.02 10.37 7.26
CA PHE A 22 -7.59 10.71 5.96
C PHE A 22 -9.01 11.26 6.10
N PHE A 23 -9.32 12.36 5.41
CA PHE A 23 -10.67 12.95 5.41
C PHE A 23 -11.36 12.72 4.06
N VAL A 24 -12.65 12.36 4.08
CA VAL A 24 -13.49 12.34 2.87
C VAL A 24 -13.44 13.70 2.19
N GLY A 25 -13.23 13.70 0.88
CA GLY A 25 -13.07 14.91 0.06
C GLY A 25 -11.63 15.38 -0.10
N GLU A 26 -10.65 14.76 0.57
CA GLU A 26 -9.23 15.03 0.37
C GLU A 26 -8.57 13.97 -0.53
N ALA A 27 -7.52 14.39 -1.25
CA ALA A 27 -6.67 13.48 -2.01
C ALA A 27 -5.43 13.11 -1.18
N MET A 28 -5.19 11.82 -1.01
CA MET A 28 -4.05 11.30 -0.28
C MET A 28 -3.00 10.78 -1.25
N GLN A 29 -1.79 11.32 -1.12
CA GLN A 29 -0.62 10.85 -1.83
C GLN A 29 0.07 9.78 -1.00
N ILE A 30 0.26 8.60 -1.59
CA ILE A 30 0.87 7.44 -0.93
C ILE A 30 2.13 7.09 -1.69
N THR A 31 3.23 7.07 -0.95
CA THR A 31 4.55 6.76 -1.46
C THR A 31 5.04 5.41 -0.95
N LYS A 32 6.13 4.89 -1.52
CA LYS A 32 6.72 3.63 -1.05
C LYS A 32 7.08 3.65 0.44
N SER A 33 7.51 4.79 0.98
CA SER A 33 7.88 4.92 2.40
C SER A 33 6.68 4.81 3.36
N ASP A 34 5.47 5.06 2.88
CA ASP A 34 4.25 4.96 3.69
C ASP A 34 3.77 3.50 3.81
N LEU A 35 4.29 2.61 2.96
CA LEU A 35 3.84 1.23 2.83
C LEU A 35 4.65 0.25 3.68
N GLN A 36 3.95 -0.69 4.30
CA GLN A 36 4.54 -1.84 4.97
C GLN A 36 4.72 -2.99 3.96
N PRO A 37 5.94 -3.52 3.76
CA PRO A 37 6.15 -4.66 2.88
C PRO A 37 5.67 -5.96 3.55
N ILE A 38 4.89 -6.75 2.82
CA ILE A 38 4.57 -8.13 3.18
C ILE A 38 5.63 -9.04 2.56
N THR A 39 6.31 -9.81 3.40
CA THR A 39 7.40 -10.69 2.97
C THR A 39 7.07 -12.16 3.15
N GLN A 40 7.51 -13.00 2.21
CA GLN A 40 7.40 -14.46 2.29
C GLN A 40 8.78 -15.11 2.17
N PHE A 41 9.02 -16.16 2.97
CA PHE A 41 10.27 -16.94 2.88
C PHE A 41 10.41 -17.55 1.49
N TYR A 42 11.54 -17.34 0.83
CA TYR A 42 11.81 -17.82 -0.53
C TYR A 42 12.82 -18.97 -0.54
N LYS A 43 14.03 -18.75 -0.04
CA LYS A 43 15.10 -19.76 -0.03
C LYS A 43 16.10 -19.49 1.08
N ARG A 44 16.91 -20.50 1.39
CA ARG A 44 18.14 -20.34 2.19
C ARG A 44 19.35 -20.37 1.26
N GLU A 45 20.25 -19.41 1.42
CA GLU A 45 21.47 -19.28 0.61
C GLU A 45 22.65 -18.99 1.53
N ASN A 46 23.65 -19.87 1.52
CA ASN A 46 24.82 -19.80 2.42
C ASN A 46 24.45 -19.69 3.91
N GLY A 47 23.39 -20.39 4.33
CA GLY A 47 22.90 -20.35 5.71
C GLY A 47 22.06 -19.12 6.06
N VAL A 48 21.83 -18.19 5.12
CA VAL A 48 21.01 -16.99 5.32
C VAL A 48 19.65 -17.17 4.68
N ASP A 49 18.58 -16.91 5.44
CA ASP A 49 17.21 -16.93 4.94
C ASP A 49 16.94 -15.69 4.08
N LYS A 50 16.42 -15.92 2.88
CA LYS A 50 16.05 -14.90 1.89
C LYS A 50 14.54 -14.83 1.79
N TYR A 51 14.02 -13.61 1.88
CA TYR A 51 12.60 -13.32 1.79
C TYR A 51 12.28 -12.53 0.53
N ALA A 52 11.14 -12.81 -0.08
CA ALA A 52 10.59 -12.05 -1.18
C ALA A 52 9.56 -11.06 -0.64
N GLU A 53 9.64 -9.80 -1.03
CA GLU A 53 8.52 -8.86 -0.87
C GLU A 53 7.43 -9.28 -1.87
N VAL A 54 6.28 -9.74 -1.36
CA VAL A 54 5.18 -10.27 -2.17
C VAL A 54 4.04 -9.27 -2.30
N ALA A 55 3.90 -8.35 -1.35
CA ALA A 55 2.93 -7.27 -1.41
C ALA A 55 3.41 -6.06 -0.60
N TYR A 56 2.70 -4.94 -0.74
CA TYR A 56 2.84 -3.75 0.07
C TYR A 56 1.45 -3.33 0.54
N GLU A 57 1.32 -2.91 1.79
CA GLU A 57 0.05 -2.44 2.32
C GLU A 57 0.21 -1.23 3.21
N VAL A 58 -0.85 -0.41 3.26
CA VAL A 58 -0.99 0.67 4.22
C VAL A 58 -2.45 0.80 4.59
N GLU A 59 -2.71 1.10 5.86
CA GLU A 59 -4.05 1.27 6.40
C GLU A 59 -4.11 2.58 7.19
N PHE A 60 -5.15 3.37 6.94
CA PHE A 60 -5.36 4.66 7.57
C PHE A 60 -6.79 4.76 8.10
N PRO A 61 -7.01 5.44 9.24
CA PRO A 61 -8.35 5.81 9.66
C PRO A 61 -8.94 6.86 8.69
N ILE A 62 -10.22 6.72 8.35
CA ILE A 62 -10.96 7.67 7.53
C ILE A 62 -12.03 8.40 8.36
N TYR A 63 -12.12 9.72 8.20
CA TYR A 63 -13.12 10.58 8.83
C TYR A 63 -14.02 11.24 7.79
N GLY A 64 -15.25 11.58 8.18
CA GLY A 64 -16.24 12.17 7.29
C GLY A 64 -17.19 11.16 6.63
N THR A 65 -17.11 9.89 7.03
CA THR A 65 -17.98 8.80 6.55
C THR A 65 -19.25 8.63 7.41
N TYR A 66 -19.31 9.27 8.57
CA TYR A 66 -20.45 9.18 9.48
C TYR A 66 -21.71 9.80 8.84
N GLY A 67 -22.79 9.01 8.76
CA GLY A 67 -24.04 9.42 8.14
C GLY A 67 -24.08 9.25 6.62
N LEU A 68 -22.99 8.80 5.99
CA LEU A 68 -22.98 8.41 4.58
C LEU A 68 -23.43 6.95 4.43
N THR A 69 -24.17 6.68 3.34
CA THR A 69 -24.55 5.32 2.94
C THR A 69 -23.75 4.81 1.75
N GLU A 70 -23.03 5.70 1.07
CA GLU A 70 -22.21 5.40 -0.10
C GLU A 70 -20.98 6.31 -0.18
N ILE A 71 -19.95 5.83 -0.86
CA ILE A 71 -18.72 6.57 -1.19
C ILE A 71 -18.33 6.36 -2.65
N ASP A 72 -17.72 7.35 -3.25
CA ASP A 72 -16.98 7.19 -4.50
C ASP A 72 -15.49 7.02 -4.18
N VAL A 73 -14.81 6.16 -4.92
CA VAL A 73 -13.39 5.86 -4.74
C VAL A 73 -12.67 5.95 -6.07
N GLU A 74 -11.64 6.80 -6.12
CA GLU A 74 -10.72 6.91 -7.24
C GLU A 74 -9.29 6.65 -6.76
N LEU A 75 -8.58 5.74 -7.42
CA LEU A 75 -7.16 5.53 -7.21
C LEU A 75 -6.44 5.51 -8.55
N THR A 76 -5.42 6.36 -8.67
CA THR A 76 -4.55 6.42 -9.84
C THR A 76 -3.10 6.52 -9.40
N GLY A 77 -2.15 6.12 -10.24
CA GLY A 77 -0.74 6.29 -9.89
C GLY A 77 0.24 5.55 -10.78
N ASN A 78 1.46 5.49 -10.30
CA ASN A 78 2.62 4.92 -10.95
C ASN A 78 3.39 4.03 -9.96
N ILE A 79 3.67 2.79 -10.35
CA ILE A 79 4.52 1.87 -9.59
C ILE A 79 5.72 1.49 -10.47
N TYR A 80 6.90 1.86 -10.00
CA TYR A 80 8.17 1.68 -10.71
C TYR A 80 8.96 0.52 -10.13
N SER A 81 9.55 -0.26 -11.03
CA SER A 81 10.51 -1.30 -10.66
C SER A 81 11.84 -1.07 -11.35
N ALA A 82 12.89 -1.67 -10.80
CA ALA A 82 14.20 -1.64 -11.43
C ALA A 82 14.11 -2.22 -12.84
N TRP A 83 14.84 -1.62 -13.79
CA TRP A 83 14.79 -1.97 -15.20
C TRP A 83 14.83 -3.48 -15.41
N TYR A 84 15.79 -4.20 -14.82
CA TYR A 84 15.96 -5.65 -14.95
C TYR A 84 14.82 -6.50 -14.37
N SER A 85 13.83 -5.89 -13.70
CA SER A 85 12.65 -6.53 -13.13
C SER A 85 11.28 -6.04 -13.64
N SER A 86 11.23 -5.08 -14.55
CA SER A 86 9.98 -4.47 -15.05
C SER A 86 9.05 -5.31 -15.93
N ASN A 87 9.20 -6.64 -15.98
CA ASN A 87 8.17 -7.54 -16.52
C ASN A 87 7.41 -8.16 -15.35
N PHE A 88 6.40 -7.48 -14.82
CA PHE A 88 5.66 -7.93 -13.65
C PHE A 88 4.20 -7.45 -13.69
N GLY A 89 3.32 -8.20 -13.03
CA GLY A 89 1.96 -7.74 -12.75
C GLY A 89 1.84 -7.30 -11.31
N MET A 90 0.95 -6.35 -11.05
CA MET A 90 0.58 -5.90 -9.72
C MET A 90 -0.95 -5.80 -9.65
N LYS A 91 -1.52 -6.39 -8.60
CA LYS A 91 -2.93 -6.21 -8.27
C LYS A 91 -3.02 -5.19 -7.16
N VAL A 92 -3.70 -4.07 -7.41
CA VAL A 92 -3.96 -3.03 -6.40
C VAL A 92 -5.40 -3.15 -5.97
N ALA A 93 -5.65 -3.22 -4.67
CA ALA A 93 -6.98 -3.31 -4.10
C ALA A 93 -7.17 -2.25 -3.02
N VAL A 94 -8.34 -1.61 -3.02
CA VAL A 94 -8.79 -0.68 -1.99
C VAL A 94 -9.81 -1.41 -1.13
N PHE A 95 -9.65 -1.30 0.18
CA PHE A 95 -10.51 -1.91 1.18
C PHE A 95 -11.13 -0.84 2.06
N CYS A 96 -12.37 -1.06 2.44
CA CYS A 96 -13.07 -0.35 3.51
C CYS A 96 -13.39 -1.36 4.61
N ASN A 97 -12.93 -1.15 5.85
CA ASN A 97 -13.17 -2.05 6.98
C ASN A 97 -12.87 -3.55 6.64
N ASN A 98 -11.77 -3.82 5.94
CA ASN A 98 -11.38 -5.14 5.40
C ASN A 98 -12.26 -5.72 4.28
N THR A 99 -13.32 -5.04 3.87
CA THR A 99 -14.11 -5.41 2.69
C THR A 99 -13.51 -4.80 1.45
N ILE A 100 -13.36 -5.59 0.39
CA ILE A 100 -12.84 -5.08 -0.88
C ILE A 100 -13.86 -4.14 -1.53
N VAL A 101 -13.45 -2.90 -1.75
CA VAL A 101 -14.25 -1.90 -2.47
C VAL A 101 -14.04 -2.11 -3.97
N ALA A 102 -12.77 -2.15 -4.36
CA ALA A 102 -12.37 -2.23 -5.75
C ALA A 102 -10.98 -2.83 -5.88
N ASN A 103 -10.68 -3.35 -7.06
CA ASN A 103 -9.31 -3.70 -7.42
C ASN A 103 -9.07 -3.47 -8.90
N ASP A 104 -7.80 -3.27 -9.24
CA ASP A 104 -7.28 -3.26 -10.60
C ASP A 104 -6.06 -4.17 -10.67
N THR A 105 -5.83 -4.78 -11.83
CA THR A 105 -4.62 -5.54 -12.11
C THR A 105 -3.92 -4.94 -13.33
N SER A 106 -2.74 -4.40 -13.08
CA SER A 106 -1.95 -3.68 -14.07
C SER A 106 -0.56 -4.31 -14.23
N TYR A 107 0.06 -4.09 -15.38
CA TYR A 107 1.32 -4.75 -15.76
C TYR A 107 2.38 -3.74 -16.16
N GLY A 108 3.59 -3.94 -15.65
CA GLY A 108 4.81 -3.30 -16.14
C GLY A 108 5.39 -4.15 -17.24
N VAL A 109 5.91 -3.51 -18.30
CA VAL A 109 6.50 -4.21 -19.45
C VAL A 109 7.87 -3.68 -19.82
N ARG A 110 8.73 -4.64 -20.19
CA ARG A 110 9.98 -4.56 -20.96
C ARG A 110 9.75 -4.29 -22.45
N TYR A 111 9.90 -3.08 -22.98
CA TYR A 111 9.86 -2.90 -24.43
C TYR A 111 10.91 -1.90 -24.93
N GLU A 112 11.66 -2.26 -25.98
CA GLU A 112 12.69 -1.42 -26.62
C GLU A 112 13.67 -0.75 -25.64
N HIS A 113 14.23 -1.52 -24.71
CA HIS A 113 15.12 -1.03 -23.64
C HIS A 113 14.47 -0.05 -22.64
N ALA A 114 13.17 0.26 -22.75
CA ALA A 114 12.44 1.14 -21.86
C ALA A 114 11.64 0.37 -20.77
N SER A 115 11.73 0.90 -19.56
CA SER A 115 10.92 0.65 -18.36
C SER A 115 9.47 1.13 -18.40
N TYR A 116 8.47 0.34 -18.81
CA TYR A 116 7.07 0.75 -18.62
C TYR A 116 6.60 0.38 -17.21
N LEU A 117 6.15 1.40 -16.50
CA LEU A 117 5.65 1.33 -15.12
C LEU A 117 4.22 0.76 -15.07
N VAL A 118 3.84 0.23 -13.91
CA VAL A 118 2.46 -0.21 -13.64
C VAL A 118 1.62 1.02 -13.30
N LYS A 119 0.47 1.18 -13.97
CA LYS A 119 -0.47 2.29 -13.76
C LYS A 119 -1.81 1.79 -13.24
N PRO A 120 -1.98 1.56 -11.93
CA PRO A 120 -3.28 1.17 -11.41
C PRO A 120 -4.30 2.28 -11.67
N GLN A 121 -5.50 1.87 -12.10
CA GLN A 121 -6.64 2.76 -12.31
C GLN A 121 -7.90 2.13 -11.73
N ILE A 122 -8.39 2.70 -10.63
CA ILE A 122 -9.62 2.30 -9.96
C ILE A 122 -10.55 3.51 -9.96
N HIS A 123 -11.78 3.30 -10.39
CA HIS A 123 -12.86 4.27 -10.27
C HIS A 123 -14.14 3.51 -9.95
N VAL A 124 -14.71 3.80 -8.78
CA VAL A 124 -15.97 3.22 -8.32
C VAL A 124 -16.86 4.34 -7.83
N ASP A 125 -18.05 4.40 -8.39
CA ASP A 125 -19.09 5.35 -7.98
C ASP A 125 -20.09 4.67 -7.04
N SER A 126 -20.56 5.40 -6.04
CA SER A 126 -21.65 5.03 -5.13
C SER A 126 -21.48 3.63 -4.52
N TYR A 127 -20.27 3.29 -4.05
CA TYR A 127 -20.03 2.03 -3.34
C TYR A 127 -20.76 2.05 -1.99
N PRO A 128 -21.61 1.04 -1.69
CA PRO A 128 -22.42 1.05 -0.49
C PRO A 128 -21.57 0.79 0.77
N ILE A 129 -21.76 1.63 1.79
CA ILE A 129 -21.14 1.51 3.12
C ILE A 129 -22.22 1.55 4.22
N PRO A 130 -23.11 0.55 4.31
CA PRO A 130 -24.26 0.58 5.21
C PRO A 130 -23.88 0.68 6.70
N ASP A 131 -22.73 0.12 7.06
CA ASP A 131 -22.17 0.16 8.42
C ASP A 131 -21.13 1.29 8.58
N GLY A 132 -21.01 2.18 7.59
CA GLY A 132 -19.96 3.19 7.51
C GLY A 132 -18.61 2.62 7.04
N CYS A 133 -17.61 3.50 7.00
CA CYS A 133 -16.22 3.15 6.70
C CYS A 133 -15.32 3.82 7.72
N GLU A 134 -14.61 3.06 8.54
CA GLU A 134 -13.75 3.58 9.62
C GLU A 134 -12.27 3.55 9.25
N SER A 135 -11.86 2.54 8.46
CA SER A 135 -10.51 2.46 7.90
C SER A 135 -10.51 2.19 6.41
N ILE A 136 -9.54 2.80 5.73
CA ILE A 136 -9.20 2.51 4.35
C ILE A 136 -7.85 1.84 4.31
N LYS A 137 -7.77 0.71 3.62
CA LYS A 137 -6.53 0.01 3.34
C LYS A 137 -6.30 -0.08 1.85
N ILE A 138 -5.06 0.15 1.44
CA ILE A 138 -4.59 -0.14 0.09
C ILE A 138 -3.59 -1.28 0.17
N ARG A 139 -3.78 -2.28 -0.68
CA ARG A 139 -2.87 -3.41 -0.79
C ARG A 139 -2.47 -3.62 -2.24
N MET A 140 -1.17 -3.73 -2.47
CA MET A 140 -0.55 -3.89 -3.77
C MET A 140 0.19 -5.24 -3.79
N GLU A 141 -0.36 -6.23 -4.48
CA GLU A 141 0.15 -7.59 -4.53
C GLU A 141 0.89 -7.87 -5.84
N LYS A 142 2.15 -8.29 -5.75
CA LYS A 142 2.89 -8.74 -6.92
C LYS A 142 2.23 -10.00 -7.47
N GLN A 143 2.14 -10.10 -8.79
CA GLN A 143 1.55 -11.24 -9.48
C GLN A 143 2.64 -12.20 -9.99
N GLY A 144 2.37 -13.50 -9.90
CA GLY A 144 3.25 -14.56 -10.40
C GLY A 144 3.70 -15.54 -9.33
N ASN A 145 4.72 -16.35 -9.64
CA ASN A 145 5.30 -17.26 -8.67
C ASN A 145 6.26 -16.53 -7.71
N LEU A 146 6.55 -17.14 -6.56
CA LEU A 146 7.40 -16.56 -5.53
C LEU A 146 8.81 -16.19 -6.04
N SER A 147 9.35 -16.99 -6.96
CA SER A 147 10.64 -16.71 -7.61
C SER A 147 10.60 -15.38 -8.38
N ARG A 148 9.57 -15.17 -9.19
CA ARG A 148 9.38 -13.92 -9.93
C ARG A 148 9.18 -12.73 -8.98
N MET A 149 8.40 -12.90 -7.92
CA MET A 149 8.20 -11.86 -6.91
C MET A 149 9.51 -11.48 -6.21
N TYR A 150 10.36 -12.47 -5.88
CA TYR A 150 11.67 -12.27 -5.26
C TYR A 150 12.61 -11.43 -6.14
N PHE A 151 12.66 -11.72 -7.44
CA PHE A 151 13.48 -10.93 -8.39
C PHE A 151 12.82 -9.62 -8.84
N THR A 152 11.56 -9.38 -8.45
CA THR A 152 10.86 -8.14 -8.78
C THR A 152 11.17 -7.06 -7.75
N ASN A 153 12.08 -6.15 -8.10
CA ASN A 153 12.51 -5.06 -7.22
C ASN A 153 11.71 -3.79 -7.53
N ILE A 154 10.70 -3.50 -6.70
CA ILE A 154 9.94 -2.25 -6.78
C ILE A 154 10.82 -1.15 -6.22
N MET A 155 11.13 -0.14 -7.03
CA MET A 155 11.98 0.98 -6.60
C MET A 155 11.15 2.09 -5.98
N ASP A 156 10.01 2.40 -6.58
CA ASP A 156 9.20 3.54 -6.21
C ASP A 156 7.72 3.24 -6.41
N ILE A 157 6.89 3.85 -5.56
CA ILE A 157 5.43 3.78 -5.58
C ILE A 157 4.97 5.20 -5.35
N ASP A 158 4.12 5.69 -6.25
CA ASP A 158 3.48 6.99 -6.19
C ASP A 158 2.03 6.78 -6.62
N VAL A 159 1.12 6.61 -5.66
CA VAL A 159 -0.32 6.47 -5.93
C VAL A 159 -1.11 7.53 -5.19
N ARG A 160 -2.16 8.01 -5.82
CA ARG A 160 -3.10 8.97 -5.27
C ARG A 160 -4.44 8.29 -5.08
N LEU A 161 -4.94 8.34 -3.85
CA LEU A 161 -6.28 7.91 -3.48
C LEU A 161 -7.14 9.15 -3.27
N TYR A 162 -8.35 9.14 -3.81
CA TYR A 162 -9.37 10.14 -3.59
C TYR A 162 -10.68 9.43 -3.23
N ILE A 163 -11.30 9.84 -2.13
CA ILE A 163 -12.58 9.28 -1.69
C ILE A 163 -13.53 10.44 -1.47
N THR A 164 -14.69 10.36 -2.11
CA THR A 164 -15.73 11.37 -2.01
C THR A 164 -17.08 10.73 -1.71
N ASN A 165 -18.11 11.55 -1.64
CA ASN A 165 -19.48 11.12 -1.64
C ASN A 165 -20.25 11.98 -2.65
N LYS A 166 -21.23 11.39 -3.33
CA LYS A 166 -22.25 12.20 -4.00
C LYS A 166 -23.06 12.92 -2.93
N PHE A 167 -23.22 14.23 -3.11
CA PHE A 167 -24.08 15.07 -2.31
C PHE A 167 -25.56 14.77 -2.58
#